data_AF-A0A974P2K7-F1
#
_entry.id   AF-A0A974P2K7-F1
#
_cell.length_a   1.000
_cell.length_b   1.000
_cell.length_c   1.000
_cell.angle_alpha   90.00
_cell.angle_beta   90.00
_cell.angle_gamma   90.00
#
_symmetry.space_group_name_H-M   'P 1'
#
loop_
_entity.id
_entity.type
_entity.pdbx_description
1 polymer ?
#
loop_
_entity_poly.entity_id
_entity_poly.type
_entity_poly.pdbx_seq_one_letter_code
_entity_poly.pdbx_strand_id
1 'polypeptide(L)'
;MLQQARGEFVAQIADDDLWLPHHLRELAALLATVEFGNLTAVEIYPDKPWTYSRHQLDDRAVRERMRRERFNFFGPSDAGYWLSTYRRLPEGWAPRRRTSGPTCTCGENSWPWNP
;
A
#
# COMPACT_ATOMS: atom_id res chain seq x y z
N MET A 1 -0.52 -15.55 9.22
CA MET A 1 -0.63 -14.32 10.02
C MET A 1 -1.96 -13.60 9.76
N LEU A 2 -2.25 -13.16 8.52
CA LEU A 2 -3.50 -12.41 8.23
C LEU A 2 -4.81 -13.22 8.36
N GLN A 3 -4.79 -14.53 8.08
CA GLN A 3 -5.97 -15.39 8.25
C GLN A 3 -6.50 -15.48 9.70
N GLN A 4 -5.63 -15.23 10.68
CA GLN A 4 -5.96 -15.29 12.10
C GLN A 4 -6.31 -13.91 12.68
N ALA A 5 -6.20 -12.84 11.88
CA ALA A 5 -6.54 -11.50 12.33
C ALA A 5 -8.02 -11.41 12.72
N ARG A 6 -8.30 -10.66 13.78
CA ARG A 6 -9.64 -10.45 14.34
C ARG A 6 -10.04 -8.98 14.42
N GLY A 7 -9.15 -8.07 14.03
CA GLY A 7 -9.45 -6.64 13.95
C GLY A 7 -10.43 -6.34 12.81
N GLU A 8 -11.10 -5.20 12.91
CA GLU A 8 -11.98 -4.69 11.85
C GLU A 8 -11.18 -4.22 10.64
N PHE A 9 -10.09 -3.50 10.91
CA PHE A 9 -9.13 -3.04 9.93
C PHE A 9 -7.84 -3.86 9.98
N VAL A 10 -7.14 -3.88 8.84
CA VAL A 10 -5.81 -4.44 8.68
C VAL A 10 -4.89 -3.30 8.27
N ALA A 11 -3.80 -3.14 9.02
CA ALA A 11 -2.67 -2.29 8.69
C ALA A 11 -1.40 -3.15 8.81
N GLN A 12 -0.43 -2.92 7.94
CA GLN A 12 0.85 -3.63 7.95
C GLN A 12 1.95 -2.64 8.29
N ILE A 13 3.06 -3.12 8.83
CA ILE A 13 4.27 -2.33 9.01
C ILE A 13 5.46 -3.22 8.68
N ALA A 14 6.33 -2.74 7.80
CA ALA A 14 7.60 -3.40 7.52
C ALA A 14 8.59 -3.18 8.67
N ASP A 15 9.63 -3.99 8.72
CA ASP A 15 10.66 -3.92 9.77
C ASP A 15 11.57 -2.68 9.64
N ASP A 16 11.66 -2.10 8.45
CA ASP A 16 12.39 -0.87 8.15
C ASP A 16 11.53 0.40 8.18
N ASP A 17 10.23 0.27 8.45
CA ASP A 17 9.29 1.39 8.46
C ASP A 17 8.92 1.87 9.87
N LEU A 18 8.58 3.16 9.97
CA LEU A 18 8.02 3.76 11.17
C LEU A 18 6.70 4.47 10.84
N TRP A 19 5.70 4.24 11.68
CA TRP A 19 4.46 5.01 11.62
C TRP A 19 4.62 6.37 12.31
N LEU A 20 4.11 7.41 11.64
CA LEU A 20 3.93 8.72 12.25
C LEU A 20 2.99 8.63 13.47
N PRO A 21 3.08 9.59 14.41
CA PRO A 21 2.13 9.68 15.52
C PRO A 21 0.68 9.64 15.01
N HIS A 22 -0.17 8.88 15.69
CA HIS A 22 -1.58 8.73 15.37
C HIS A 22 -1.92 8.02 14.05
N HIS A 23 -0.96 7.39 13.36
CA HIS A 23 -1.20 6.66 12.11
C HIS A 23 -2.45 5.77 12.14
N LEU A 24 -2.59 4.90 13.14
CA LEU A 24 -3.75 4.00 13.26
C LEU A 24 -5.08 4.75 13.47
N ARG A 25 -5.05 5.90 14.18
CA ARG A 25 -6.24 6.73 14.39
C ARG A 25 -6.68 7.38 13.09
N GLU A 26 -5.74 7.98 12.36
CA GLU A 26 -6.02 8.62 11.08
C GLU A 26 -6.46 7.59 10.02
N LEU A 27 -5.84 6.41 10.03
CA LEU A 27 -6.21 5.31 9.15
C LEU A 27 -7.62 4.80 9.46
N ALA A 28 -7.98 4.67 10.74
CA ALA A 28 -9.35 4.30 11.13
C ALA A 28 -10.37 5.35 10.70
N ALA A 29 -10.05 6.65 10.82
CA ALA A 29 -10.91 7.73 10.36
C ALA A 29 -11.12 7.70 8.84
N LEU A 30 -10.07 7.42 8.07
CA LEU A 30 -10.16 7.21 6.62
C LEU A 30 -11.07 6.02 6.29
N LEU A 31 -10.80 4.86 6.90
CA LEU A 31 -11.51 3.61 6.65
C LEU A 31 -12.97 3.61 7.14
N ALA A 32 -13.37 4.59 7.96
CA ALA A 32 -14.78 4.81 8.28
C ALA A 32 -15.62 5.22 7.05
N THR A 33 -14.98 5.71 5.98
CA THR A 33 -15.67 6.19 4.77
C THR A 33 -15.31 5.39 3.51
N VAL A 34 -14.23 4.61 3.53
CA VAL A 34 -13.77 3.80 2.39
C VAL A 34 -13.28 2.41 2.83
N GLU A 35 -13.32 1.43 1.92
CA GLU A 35 -12.90 0.06 2.24
C GLU A 35 -11.37 -0.16 2.18
N PHE A 36 -10.66 0.75 1.50
CA PHE A 36 -9.23 0.72 1.28
C PHE A 36 -8.70 2.15 1.12
N GLY A 37 -7.54 2.45 1.69
CA GLY A 37 -6.87 3.73 1.50
C GLY A 37 -5.45 3.73 2.05
N ASN A 38 -4.73 4.82 1.79
CA ASN A 38 -3.39 5.05 2.30
C ASN A 38 -3.29 6.43 2.97
N LEU A 39 -2.38 6.54 3.94
CA LEU A 39 -1.93 7.81 4.48
C LEU A 39 -0.67 8.28 3.73
N THR A 40 -0.21 9.49 4.05
CA THR A 40 1.00 10.05 3.46
C THR A 40 2.24 9.23 3.87
N ALA A 41 2.96 8.74 2.87
CA ALA A 41 4.27 8.12 3.02
C ALA A 41 5.38 9.18 2.99
N VAL A 42 6.34 9.09 3.91
CA VAL A 42 7.56 9.91 3.90
C VAL A 42 8.74 8.96 3.78
N GLU A 43 9.50 9.09 2.69
CA GLU A 43 10.70 8.29 2.49
C GLU A 43 11.92 9.03 3.05
N ILE A 44 12.68 8.36 3.89
CA ILE A 44 13.90 8.88 4.51
C ILE A 44 15.05 7.97 4.09
N TYR A 45 16.08 8.57 3.50
CA TYR A 45 17.33 7.89 3.16
C TYR A 45 18.49 8.60 3.88
N PRO A 46 19.55 7.89 4.29
CA PRO A 46 20.67 8.48 5.04
C PRO A 46 21.30 9.71 4.37
N ASP A 47 21.42 9.67 3.03
CA ASP A 47 22.18 10.67 2.26
C ASP A 47 21.32 11.40 1.21
N LYS A 48 19.99 11.38 1.33
CA LYS A 48 19.09 12.08 0.40
C LYS A 48 18.13 12.98 1.17
N PRO A 49 17.66 14.09 0.57
CA PRO A 49 16.52 14.81 1.09
C PRO A 49 15.34 13.84 1.27
N TRP A 50 14.62 13.97 2.37
CA TRP A 50 13.38 13.24 2.55
C TRP A 50 12.39 13.64 1.46
N THR A 51 11.57 12.68 1.04
CA THR A 51 10.56 12.87 0.00
C THR A 51 9.22 12.38 0.52
N TYR A 52 8.14 12.84 -0.10
CA TYR A 52 6.81 12.32 0.15
C TYR A 52 6.01 12.38 -1.14
N SER A 53 5.08 11.45 -1.32
CA SER A 53 4.17 11.47 -2.46
C SER A 53 3.04 12.47 -2.23
N ARG A 54 2.77 13.30 -3.26
CA ARG A 54 1.60 14.20 -3.31
C ARG A 54 0.41 13.59 -4.04
N HIS A 55 0.55 12.37 -4.55
CA HIS A 55 -0.53 11.70 -5.26
C HIS A 55 -1.66 11.34 -4.30
N GLN A 56 -2.89 11.37 -4.80
CA GLN A 56 -4.08 10.97 -4.08
C GLN A 56 -4.72 9.78 -4.80
N LEU A 57 -5.18 8.78 -4.04
CA LEU A 57 -5.78 7.58 -4.62
C LEU A 57 -7.20 7.85 -5.18
N ASP A 58 -7.86 8.91 -4.73
CA ASP A 58 -9.16 9.34 -5.25
C ASP A 58 -9.05 10.03 -6.63
N ASP A 59 -7.85 10.43 -7.04
CA ASP A 59 -7.56 10.96 -8.37
C ASP A 59 -7.63 9.84 -9.43
N ARG A 60 -8.54 10.03 -10.40
CA ARG A 60 -8.72 9.10 -11.52
C ARG A 60 -7.45 8.92 -12.35
N ALA A 61 -6.70 9.99 -12.62
CA ALA A 61 -5.49 9.91 -13.43
C ALA A 61 -4.41 9.09 -12.72
N VAL A 62 -4.28 9.25 -11.39
CA VAL A 62 -3.38 8.43 -10.56
C VAL A 62 -3.80 6.96 -10.60
N ARG A 63 -5.08 6.65 -10.39
CA ARG A 63 -5.57 5.26 -10.45
C ARG A 63 -5.35 4.61 -11.81
N GLU A 64 -5.61 5.33 -12.90
CA GLU A 64 -5.38 4.82 -14.26
C GLU A 64 -3.88 4.55 -14.49
N ARG A 65 -3.02 5.44 -14.02
CA ARG A 65 -1.56 5.25 -14.11
C ARG A 65 -1.12 4.02 -13.32
N MET A 66 -1.58 3.84 -12.08
CA MET A 66 -1.25 2.66 -11.27
C MET A 66 -1.72 1.35 -11.92
N ARG A 67 -2.85 1.36 -12.64
CA ARG A 67 -3.37 0.19 -13.38
C ARG A 67 -2.55 -0.13 -14.64
N ARG A 68 -2.07 0.89 -15.35
CA ARG A 68 -1.44 0.74 -16.68
C ARG A 68 0.08 0.63 -16.62
N GLU A 69 0.71 1.28 -15.67
CA GLU A 69 2.17 1.38 -15.55
C GLU A 69 2.69 0.58 -14.37
N ARG A 70 4.02 0.39 -14.28
CA ARG A 70 4.68 -0.07 -13.05
C ARG A 70 4.86 1.11 -12.11
N PHE A 71 3.75 1.68 -11.67
CA PHE A 71 3.72 2.87 -10.82
C PHE A 71 2.90 2.59 -9.58
N ASN A 72 3.50 2.84 -8.42
CA ASN A 72 2.83 2.90 -7.13
C ASN A 72 3.52 4.00 -6.32
N PHE A 73 2.78 4.68 -5.45
CA PHE A 73 3.27 5.84 -4.70
C PHE A 73 3.19 5.66 -3.18
N PHE A 74 2.77 4.48 -2.72
CA PHE A 74 2.73 4.10 -1.32
C PHE A 74 3.02 2.60 -1.15
N GLY A 75 3.60 2.23 -0.02
CA GLY A 75 3.87 0.84 0.36
C GLY A 75 2.75 0.22 1.19
N PRO A 76 2.83 -1.09 1.50
CA PRO A 76 1.90 -1.74 2.42
C PRO A 76 1.84 -1.08 3.80
N SER A 77 2.93 -0.46 4.24
CA SER A 77 3.02 0.20 5.55
C SER A 77 2.21 1.49 5.67
N ASP A 78 1.90 2.12 4.53
CA ASP A 78 1.12 3.35 4.48
C ASP A 78 -0.38 3.07 4.32
N ALA A 79 -0.73 1.82 4.02
CA ALA A 79 -2.06 1.43 3.56
C ALA A 79 -2.82 0.61 4.59
N GLY A 80 -4.15 0.73 4.54
CA GLY A 80 -5.07 -0.09 5.32
C GLY A 80 -6.31 -0.46 4.57
N TYR A 81 -6.99 -1.48 5.06
CA TYR A 81 -8.24 -1.97 4.51
C TYR A 81 -9.08 -2.67 5.57
N TRP A 82 -10.37 -2.80 5.29
CA TRP A 82 -11.24 -3.67 6.07
C TRP A 82 -10.81 -5.13 5.92
N LEU A 83 -10.80 -5.87 7.04
CA LEU A 83 -10.53 -7.30 7.04
C LEU A 83 -11.58 -8.06 6.22
N SER A 84 -12.82 -7.59 6.21
CA SER A 84 -13.90 -8.15 5.38
C SER A 84 -13.57 -8.02 3.89
N THR A 85 -13.04 -6.87 3.45
CA THR A 85 -12.60 -6.65 2.05
C THR A 85 -11.53 -7.65 1.65
N TYR A 86 -10.51 -7.84 2.49
CA TYR A 86 -9.47 -8.84 2.22
C TYR A 86 -10.04 -10.26 2.05
N ARG A 87 -10.99 -10.66 2.91
CA ARG A 87 -11.60 -11.99 2.88
C ARG A 87 -12.49 -12.23 1.66
N ARG A 88 -12.95 -11.18 0.98
CA ARG A 88 -13.71 -11.30 -0.28
C ARG A 88 -12.81 -11.52 -1.49
N LEU A 89 -11.50 -11.30 -1.38
CA LEU A 89 -10.55 -11.55 -2.47
C LEU A 89 -10.36 -13.07 -2.66
N PRO A 90 -10.52 -13.62 -3.89
CA PRO A 90 -10.42 -15.06 -4.14
C PRO A 90 -9.08 -15.69 -3.71
N GLU A 91 -7.98 -14.96 -3.86
CA GLU A 91 -6.63 -15.41 -3.52
C GLU A 91 -5.95 -14.52 -2.45
N GLY A 92 -6.71 -13.63 -1.81
CA GLY A 92 -6.14 -12.61 -0.92
C GLY A 92 -5.36 -11.53 -1.67
N TRP A 93 -4.44 -10.87 -0.97
CA TRP A 93 -3.51 -9.90 -1.56
C TRP A 93 -2.43 -10.65 -2.33
N ALA A 94 -2.34 -10.39 -3.63
CA ALA A 94 -1.30 -10.93 -4.49
C ALA A 94 -0.65 -9.79 -5.32
N PRO A 95 0.69 -9.73 -5.42
CA PRO A 95 1.32 -8.85 -6.39
C PRO A 95 0.87 -9.23 -7.80
N ARG A 96 0.86 -8.26 -8.73
CA ARG A 96 0.55 -8.56 -10.14
C ARG A 96 1.40 -9.73 -10.61
N ARG A 97 0.75 -10.81 -11.05
CA ARG A 97 1.43 -12.00 -11.58
C ARG A 97 2.40 -11.54 -12.65
N ARG A 98 3.66 -11.96 -12.51
CA ARG A 98 4.72 -11.66 -13.48
C ARG A 98 4.35 -12.38 -14.78
N THR A 99 3.84 -11.66 -15.77
CA THR A 99 3.77 -12.17 -17.14
C THR A 99 5.20 -12.48 -17.58
N SER A 100 5.42 -13.68 -18.13
CA SER A 100 6.74 -14.24 -18.44
C SER A 100 7.57 -13.29 -19.33
N GLY A 101 8.54 -12.63 -18.71
CA GLY A 101 9.60 -11.84 -19.35
C GLY A 101 10.91 -12.08 -18.59
N PRO A 102 12.09 -11.82 -19.21
CA PRO A 102 13.36 -12.32 -18.71
C PRO A 102 13.62 -11.86 -17.27
N THR A 103 14.21 -12.77 -16.50
CA THR A 103 14.57 -12.60 -15.10
C THR A 103 15.50 -11.39 -14.95
N CYS A 104 15.09 -10.39 -14.17
CA CYS A 104 15.97 -9.31 -13.75
C CYS A 104 16.03 -9.27 -12.23
N THR A 105 17.26 -9.09 -11.75
CA THR A 105 17.75 -9.15 -10.38
C THR A 105 17.02 -8.21 -9.44
N CYS A 106 16.93 -8.61 -8.16
CA CYS A 106 16.40 -7.79 -7.08
C CYS A 106 17.09 -6.42 -7.07
N GLY A 107 16.27 -5.37 -7.22
CA GLY A 107 16.65 -3.96 -7.16
C GLY A 107 15.39 -3.15 -6.92
N GLU A 108 15.16 -2.88 -5.63
CA GLU A 108 14.43 -1.79 -4.98
C GLU A 108 13.15 -1.19 -5.62
N ASN A 109 12.07 -1.32 -4.86
CA ASN A 109 10.97 -0.35 -4.70
C ASN A 109 9.82 -0.33 -5.71
N SER A 110 9.62 -1.38 -6.52
CA SER A 110 8.38 -1.52 -7.30
C SER A 110 7.55 -2.72 -6.84
N TRP A 111 6.72 -2.54 -5.81
CA TRP A 111 5.65 -3.48 -5.47
C TRP A 111 4.47 -3.26 -6.42
N PRO A 112 4.11 -4.24 -7.28
CA PRO A 112 3.01 -4.07 -8.21
C PRO A 112 1.67 -4.23 -7.48
N TRP A 113 0.98 -3.10 -7.27
CA TRP A 113 -0.37 -3.02 -6.72
C TRP A 113 -1.42 -3.27 -7.81
N ASN A 114 -2.54 -3.94 -7.49
CA ASN A 114 -3.68 -4.11 -8.40
C ASN A 114 -4.97 -3.67 -7.70
N PRO A 115 -5.60 -2.54 -8.10
CA PRO A 115 -6.88 -2.07 -7.57
C PRO A 115 -8.10 -2.75 -8.18
#